data_AF-A0AAV1CBW1-F1
#
_entry.id   AF-A0AAV1CBW1-F1
#
_cell.length_a   1.000
_cell.length_b   1.000
_cell.length_c   1.000
_cell.angle_alpha   90.00
_cell.angle_beta   90.00
_cell.angle_gamma   90.00
#
_symmetry.space_group_name_H-M   'P 1'
#
loop_
_entity.id
_entity.type
_entity.pdbx_description
1 polymer ?
#
loop_
_entity_poly.entity_id
_entity_poly.type
_entity_poly.pdbx_seq_one_letter_code
_entity_poly.pdbx_strand_id
1 'polypeptide(L)'
;MNDTVDKLVIFLAKRDGIDKLVKTFQYVSKLAHWHLEATNPELAKRAKNWEVASGLSRKAFRSGRFLTGFNALRRNPGSTPALRFLAVLANAGEMVYFFFDHFLWVSRIGVLDAKFARRMSFISAFGESFGYVFFIVSDFILIREGIKAQRKLVLMKDNKKGSEDEEEEENPEMDVEVVKEKLKNIRVDRVMRLMAVAANVADLIIALADIEPNPFCCHAVSLGISGLVSAWAGWYRNWPS
;
A
#
# COMPACT_ATOMS: atom_id res chain seq x y z
N MET A 1 -10.94 -16.67 -19.86
CA MET A 1 -10.80 -15.41 -19.11
C MET A 1 -9.47 -15.46 -18.40
N ASN A 2 -8.39 -14.99 -19.01
CA ASN A 2 -7.06 -15.02 -18.37
C ASN A 2 -5.94 -14.28 -19.12
N ASP A 3 -6.27 -13.48 -20.14
CA ASP A 3 -5.23 -12.64 -20.75
C ASP A 3 -4.96 -11.39 -19.89
N THR A 4 -3.91 -10.66 -20.21
CA THR A 4 -3.51 -9.46 -19.48
C THR A 4 -4.58 -8.35 -19.56
N VAL A 5 -5.38 -8.32 -20.63
CA VAL A 5 -6.44 -7.33 -20.82
C VAL A 5 -7.60 -7.61 -19.86
N ASP A 6 -8.04 -8.87 -19.76
CA ASP A 6 -9.03 -9.30 -18.76
C ASP A 6 -8.60 -8.91 -17.33
N LYS A 7 -7.33 -9.17 -16.99
CA LYS A 7 -6.77 -8.82 -15.67
C LYS A 7 -6.76 -7.31 -15.45
N LEU A 8 -6.42 -6.52 -16.48
CA LEU A 8 -6.48 -5.06 -16.40
C LEU A 8 -7.91 -4.57 -16.21
N VAL A 9 -8.89 -5.14 -16.91
CA VAL A 9 -10.31 -4.78 -16.75
C VAL A 9 -10.78 -5.07 -15.33
N ILE A 10 -10.46 -6.25 -14.77
CA ILE A 10 -10.81 -6.61 -13.38
C ILE A 10 -10.13 -5.67 -12.38
N PHE A 11 -8.87 -5.31 -12.62
CA PHE A 11 -8.14 -4.37 -11.77
C PHE A 11 -8.81 -2.99 -11.78
N LEU A 12 -9.10 -2.45 -12.96
CA LEU A 12 -9.72 -1.13 -13.14
C LEU A 12 -11.20 -1.09 -12.74
N ALA A 13 -11.89 -2.23 -12.69
CA ALA A 13 -13.25 -2.30 -12.15
C ALA A 13 -13.30 -2.05 -10.63
N LYS A 14 -12.16 -2.19 -9.93
CA LYS A 14 -12.05 -1.94 -8.49
C LYS A 14 -11.66 -0.48 -8.24
N ARG A 15 -12.31 0.13 -7.25
CA ARG A 15 -11.97 1.46 -6.72
C ARG A 15 -10.46 1.61 -6.42
N ASP A 16 -9.86 0.59 -5.80
CA ASP A 16 -8.43 0.60 -5.47
C ASP A 16 -7.56 0.57 -6.73
N GLY A 17 -7.93 -0.17 -7.77
CA GLY A 17 -7.19 -0.21 -9.02
C GLY A 17 -7.20 1.15 -9.73
N ILE A 18 -8.35 1.82 -9.80
CA ILE A 18 -8.45 3.19 -10.32
C ILE A 18 -7.60 4.15 -9.48
N ASP A 19 -7.66 4.10 -8.14
CA ASP A 19 -6.81 4.98 -7.32
C ASP A 19 -5.32 4.77 -7.61
N LYS A 20 -4.85 3.53 -7.80
CA LYS A 20 -3.44 3.26 -8.13
C LYS A 20 -3.06 3.77 -9.52
N LEU A 21 -3.93 3.61 -10.51
CA LEU A 21 -3.71 4.17 -11.85
C LEU A 21 -3.61 5.71 -11.81
N VAL A 22 -4.57 6.36 -11.16
CA VAL A 22 -4.59 7.83 -11.08
C VAL A 22 -3.45 8.35 -10.19
N LYS A 23 -2.99 7.56 -9.21
CA LYS A 23 -1.75 7.85 -8.46
C LYS A 23 -0.53 7.85 -9.39
N THR A 24 -0.41 6.86 -10.28
CA THR A 24 0.64 6.84 -11.28
C THR A 24 0.61 8.10 -12.14
N PHE A 25 -0.57 8.51 -12.64
CA PHE A 25 -0.71 9.76 -13.42
C PHE A 25 -0.27 11.00 -12.64
N GLN A 26 -0.68 11.12 -11.37
CA GLN A 26 -0.30 12.24 -10.51
C GLN A 26 1.22 12.37 -10.36
N TYR A 27 1.93 11.28 -10.11
CA TYR A 27 3.36 11.36 -9.80
C TYR A 27 4.25 11.33 -11.04
N VAL A 28 3.83 10.69 -12.14
CA VAL A 28 4.47 10.87 -13.45
C VAL A 28 4.40 12.34 -13.88
N SER A 29 3.22 12.96 -13.77
CA SER A 29 3.04 14.37 -14.14
C SER A 29 3.80 15.33 -13.22
N LYS A 30 3.94 15.02 -11.92
CA LYS A 30 4.83 15.78 -11.01
C LYS A 30 6.29 15.76 -11.48
N LEU A 31 6.82 14.61 -11.87
CA LEU A 31 8.19 14.49 -12.37
C LEU A 31 8.36 15.16 -13.73
N ALA A 32 7.37 15.02 -14.61
CA ALA A 32 7.34 15.72 -15.90
C ALA A 32 7.35 17.25 -15.71
N HIS A 33 6.53 17.77 -14.78
CA HIS A 33 6.54 19.19 -14.43
C HIS A 33 7.93 19.65 -14.00
N TRP A 34 8.55 18.94 -13.04
CA TRP A 34 9.87 19.28 -12.53
C TRP A 34 10.94 19.29 -13.64
N HIS A 35 10.90 18.33 -14.56
CA HIS A 35 11.85 18.27 -15.67
C HIS A 35 11.64 19.39 -16.71
N LEU A 36 10.38 19.76 -16.96
CA LEU A 36 10.01 20.73 -18.00
C LEU A 36 10.04 22.18 -17.52
N GLU A 37 10.06 22.42 -16.21
CA GLU A 37 9.96 23.77 -15.62
C GLU A 37 11.03 24.74 -16.15
N ALA A 38 12.25 24.25 -16.39
CA ALA A 38 13.36 25.06 -16.91
C ALA A 38 13.42 25.15 -18.45
N THR A 39 12.77 24.24 -19.18
CA THR A 39 12.98 24.07 -20.63
C THR A 39 11.75 24.42 -21.47
N ASN A 40 10.55 24.13 -20.98
CA ASN A 40 9.31 24.40 -21.68
C ASN A 40 8.18 24.76 -20.69
N PRO A 41 8.00 26.05 -20.37
CA PRO A 41 7.02 26.52 -19.39
C PRO A 41 5.58 26.14 -19.73
N GLU A 42 5.24 26.06 -21.02
CA GLU A 42 3.88 25.71 -21.44
C GLU A 42 3.58 24.23 -21.14
N LEU A 43 4.49 23.33 -21.52
CA LEU A 43 4.35 21.91 -21.21
C LEU A 43 4.45 21.64 -19.71
N ALA A 44 5.29 22.38 -18.98
CA ALA A 44 5.34 22.31 -17.52
C ALA A 44 3.96 22.64 -16.92
N LYS A 45 3.32 23.73 -17.35
CA LYS A 45 1.96 24.08 -16.90
C LYS A 45 0.94 22.98 -17.20
N ARG A 46 0.99 22.36 -18.38
CA ARG A 46 0.11 21.23 -18.73
C ARG A 46 0.35 20.02 -17.81
N ALA A 47 1.62 19.69 -17.53
CA ALA A 47 1.97 18.63 -16.59
C ALA A 47 1.49 18.96 -15.17
N LYS A 48 1.59 20.22 -14.73
CA LYS A 48 1.07 20.64 -13.42
C LYS A 48 -0.45 20.49 -13.32
N ASN A 49 -1.18 20.87 -14.36
CA ASN A 49 -2.63 20.69 -14.41
C ASN A 49 -3.01 19.21 -14.31
N TRP A 50 -2.27 18.34 -15.00
CA TRP A 50 -2.47 16.90 -14.93
C TRP A 50 -2.20 16.34 -13.52
N GLU A 51 -1.14 16.80 -12.85
CA GLU A 51 -0.82 16.45 -11.46
C GLU A 51 -1.99 16.81 -10.53
N VAL A 52 -2.45 18.06 -10.58
CA VAL A 52 -3.50 18.58 -9.71
C VAL A 52 -4.83 17.88 -9.95
N ALA A 53 -5.24 17.72 -11.21
CA ALA A 53 -6.48 17.03 -11.58
C ALA A 53 -6.48 15.57 -11.12
N SER A 54 -5.37 14.87 -11.31
CA SER A 54 -5.20 13.49 -10.84
C SER A 54 -5.28 13.40 -9.31
N GLY A 55 -4.60 14.31 -8.59
CA GLY A 55 -4.64 14.36 -7.12
C GLY A 55 -6.03 14.61 -6.55
N LEU A 56 -6.82 15.51 -7.14
CA LEU A 56 -8.21 15.75 -6.74
C LEU A 56 -9.10 14.54 -7.02
N SER A 57 -8.97 13.93 -8.21
CA SER A 57 -9.75 12.75 -8.62
C SER A 57 -9.54 11.58 -7.66
N ARG A 58 -8.29 11.35 -7.22
CA ARG A 58 -7.98 10.29 -6.23
C ARG A 58 -8.68 10.50 -4.90
N LYS A 59 -8.75 11.74 -4.40
CA LYS A 59 -9.46 12.01 -3.14
C LYS A 59 -10.95 11.70 -3.29
N ALA A 60 -11.55 12.05 -4.43
CA ALA A 60 -12.94 11.68 -4.74
C ALA A 60 -13.14 10.15 -4.76
N PHE A 61 -12.30 9.41 -5.48
CA PHE A 61 -12.40 7.95 -5.57
C PHE A 61 -12.16 7.24 -4.23
N ARG A 62 -11.43 7.83 -3.28
CA ARG A 62 -11.20 7.26 -1.95
C ARG A 62 -12.32 7.55 -0.95
N SER A 63 -13.42 8.19 -1.38
CA SER A 63 -14.61 8.40 -0.54
C SER A 63 -15.12 7.08 0.06
N GLY A 64 -15.49 7.12 1.34
CA GLY A 64 -15.93 5.95 2.11
C GLY A 64 -14.83 4.96 2.50
N ARG A 65 -13.56 5.18 2.13
CA ARG A 65 -12.46 4.26 2.46
C ARG A 65 -12.14 4.16 3.95
N PHE A 66 -12.50 5.16 4.76
CA PHE A 66 -12.39 5.05 6.22
C PHE A 66 -13.17 3.84 6.78
N LEU A 67 -14.25 3.39 6.11
CA LEU A 67 -15.00 2.20 6.52
C LEU A 67 -14.21 0.90 6.34
N THR A 68 -13.19 0.89 5.46
CA THR A 68 -12.32 -0.28 5.27
C THR A 68 -11.54 -0.59 6.53
N GLY A 69 -10.95 0.43 7.18
CA GLY A 69 -10.23 0.25 8.44
C GLY A 69 -11.14 -0.24 9.58
N PHE A 70 -12.35 0.32 9.67
CA PHE A 70 -13.35 -0.14 10.64
C PHE A 70 -13.75 -1.61 10.41
N ASN A 71 -14.01 -1.99 9.16
CA ASN A 71 -14.38 -3.36 8.81
C ASN A 71 -13.23 -4.35 9.04
N ALA A 72 -11.98 -3.94 8.82
CA ALA A 72 -10.80 -4.75 9.12
C ALA A 72 -10.72 -5.10 10.61
N LEU A 73 -10.94 -4.12 11.50
CA LEU A 73 -11.00 -4.35 12.94
C LEU A 73 -12.15 -5.27 13.37
N ARG A 74 -13.32 -5.11 12.74
CA ARG A 74 -14.50 -5.94 13.06
C ARG A 74 -14.32 -7.40 12.64
N ARG A 75 -13.71 -7.66 11.48
CA ARG A 75 -13.66 -9.01 10.89
C ARG A 75 -12.39 -9.77 11.17
N ASN A 76 -11.25 -9.10 11.25
CA ASN A 76 -9.96 -9.77 11.40
C ASN A 76 -8.96 -8.88 12.13
N PRO A 77 -9.10 -8.71 13.46
CA PRO A 77 -8.21 -7.83 14.21
C PRO A 77 -6.77 -8.38 14.27
N GLY A 78 -6.54 -9.68 14.04
CA GLY A 78 -5.20 -10.29 14.07
C GLY A 78 -5.16 -11.60 14.86
N SER A 79 -4.16 -12.42 14.58
CA SER A 79 -4.02 -13.76 15.19
C SER A 79 -3.54 -13.72 16.64
N THR A 80 -2.66 -12.78 16.98
CA THR A 80 -2.07 -12.64 18.32
C THR A 80 -2.52 -11.34 19.00
N PRO A 81 -2.53 -11.24 20.34
CA PRO A 81 -2.89 -10.00 21.05
C PRO A 81 -2.06 -8.79 20.62
N ALA A 82 -0.75 -9.00 20.38
CA ALA A 82 0.14 -7.96 19.89
C ALA A 82 -0.27 -7.46 18.49
N LEU A 83 -0.53 -8.38 17.55
CA LEU A 83 -0.99 -8.01 16.21
C LEU A 83 -2.37 -7.34 16.23
N ARG A 84 -3.25 -7.74 17.17
CA ARG A 84 -4.54 -7.07 17.39
C ARG A 84 -4.39 -5.64 17.85
N PHE A 85 -3.50 -5.40 18.81
CA PHE A 85 -3.20 -4.05 19.28
C PHE A 85 -2.62 -3.18 18.15
N LEU A 86 -1.65 -3.71 17.41
CA LEU A 86 -1.07 -3.00 16.25
C LEU A 86 -2.11 -2.72 15.17
N ALA A 87 -3.00 -3.67 14.89
CA ALA A 87 -4.08 -3.48 13.93
C ALA A 87 -5.03 -2.36 14.35
N VAL A 88 -5.40 -2.27 15.63
CA VAL A 88 -6.24 -1.18 16.15
C VAL A 88 -5.57 0.17 15.89
N LEU A 89 -4.29 0.32 16.23
CA LEU A 89 -3.56 1.57 16.02
C LEU A 89 -3.41 1.92 14.54
N ALA A 90 -3.05 0.93 13.71
CA ALA A 90 -2.86 1.11 12.27
C ALA A 90 -4.15 1.56 11.58
N ASN A 91 -5.25 0.82 11.80
CA ASN A 91 -6.54 1.11 11.17
C ASN A 91 -7.19 2.37 11.74
N ALA A 92 -6.98 2.72 13.01
CA ALA A 92 -7.45 4.00 13.56
C ALA A 92 -6.79 5.18 12.83
N GLY A 93 -5.48 5.11 12.58
CA GLY A 93 -4.77 6.11 11.77
C GLY A 93 -5.31 6.21 10.34
N GLU A 94 -5.51 5.08 9.67
CA GLU A 94 -6.09 5.02 8.32
C GLU A 94 -7.52 5.60 8.26
N MET A 95 -8.32 5.34 9.29
CA MET A 95 -9.67 5.91 9.42
C MET A 95 -9.65 7.43 9.55
N VAL A 96 -8.80 7.96 10.44
CA VAL A 96 -8.59 9.41 10.60
C VAL A 96 -8.16 10.03 9.29
N TYR A 97 -7.18 9.43 8.62
CA TYR A 97 -6.71 9.87 7.31
C TYR A 97 -7.86 10.02 6.31
N PHE A 98 -8.55 8.93 5.96
CA PHE A 98 -9.56 8.99 4.90
C PHE A 98 -10.76 9.86 5.26
N PHE A 99 -11.09 9.96 6.54
CA PHE A 99 -12.18 10.82 6.97
C PHE A 99 -11.83 12.30 6.75
N PHE A 100 -10.67 12.75 7.21
CA PHE A 100 -10.25 14.15 7.08
C PHE A 100 -9.77 14.51 5.66
N ASP A 101 -9.26 13.54 4.89
CA ASP A 101 -8.92 13.71 3.49
C ASP A 101 -10.15 14.09 2.64
N HIS A 102 -11.34 13.62 3.05
CA HIS A 102 -12.59 14.00 2.40
C HIS A 102 -12.93 15.48 2.63
N PHE A 103 -12.81 15.98 3.86
CA PHE A 103 -13.02 17.40 4.15
C PHE A 103 -11.98 18.29 3.45
N LEU A 104 -10.72 17.84 3.38
CA LEU A 104 -9.69 18.51 2.58
C LEU A 104 -10.10 18.60 1.11
N TRP A 105 -10.59 17.50 0.53
CA TRP A 105 -11.05 17.48 -0.85
C TRP A 105 -12.21 18.44 -1.09
N VAL A 106 -13.25 18.39 -0.26
CA VAL A 106 -14.44 19.26 -0.34
C VAL A 106 -14.05 20.75 -0.19
N SER A 107 -13.06 21.05 0.65
CA SER A 107 -12.49 22.41 0.79
C SER A 107 -11.72 22.84 -0.47
N ARG A 108 -10.90 21.96 -1.07
CA ARG A 108 -10.13 22.28 -2.28
C ARG A 108 -10.99 22.48 -3.54
N ILE A 109 -12.18 21.88 -3.60
CA ILE A 109 -13.12 22.08 -4.72
C ILE A 109 -14.08 23.26 -4.50
N GLY A 110 -13.96 23.97 -3.36
CA GLY A 110 -14.72 25.19 -3.08
C GLY A 110 -16.11 24.98 -2.47
N VAL A 111 -16.46 23.76 -2.06
CA VAL A 111 -17.73 23.49 -1.34
C VAL A 111 -17.62 23.85 0.14
N LEU A 112 -16.45 23.62 0.75
CA LEU A 112 -16.14 24.08 2.11
C LEU A 112 -15.14 25.25 2.07
N ASP A 113 -15.16 26.09 3.10
CA ASP A 113 -14.23 27.22 3.24
C ASP A 113 -12.77 26.75 3.15
N ALA A 114 -11.97 27.44 2.34
CA ALA A 114 -10.56 27.15 2.10
C ALA A 114 -9.71 27.19 3.38
N LYS A 115 -10.14 27.92 4.42
CA LYS A 115 -9.43 27.98 5.71
C LYS A 115 -9.30 26.60 6.38
N PHE A 116 -10.23 25.69 6.10
CA PHE A 116 -10.17 24.34 6.66
C PHE A 116 -9.12 23.46 5.97
N ALA A 117 -8.78 23.73 4.71
CA ALA A 117 -7.87 22.89 3.92
C ALA A 117 -6.56 22.60 4.65
N ARG A 118 -5.88 23.63 5.19
CA ARG A 118 -4.60 23.44 5.88
C ARG A 118 -4.73 22.53 7.11
N ARG A 119 -5.74 22.78 7.95
CA ARG A 119 -5.99 22.00 9.17
C ARG A 119 -6.38 20.55 8.85
N MET A 120 -7.26 20.36 7.88
CA MET A 120 -7.68 19.02 7.45
C MET A 120 -6.51 18.24 6.83
N SER A 121 -5.65 18.91 6.04
CA SER A 121 -4.43 18.29 5.48
C SER A 121 -3.50 17.79 6.56
N PHE A 122 -3.22 18.61 7.58
CA PHE A 122 -2.36 18.21 8.69
C PHE A 122 -2.93 17.03 9.47
N ILE A 123 -4.21 17.08 9.88
CA ILE A 123 -4.84 15.99 10.64
C ILE A 123 -4.86 14.70 9.83
N SER A 124 -5.21 14.80 8.55
CA SER A 124 -5.20 13.69 7.61
C SER A 124 -3.81 13.06 7.50
N ALA A 125 -2.78 13.86 7.20
CA ALA A 125 -1.41 13.39 7.05
C ALA A 125 -0.85 12.78 8.34
N PHE A 126 -1.15 13.38 9.49
CA PHE A 126 -0.75 12.85 10.81
C PHE A 126 -1.39 11.49 11.09
N GLY A 127 -2.70 11.34 10.87
CA GLY A 127 -3.40 10.08 11.03
C GLY A 127 -2.82 8.98 10.13
N GLU A 128 -2.54 9.30 8.87
CA GLU A 128 -1.93 8.37 7.92
C GLU A 128 -0.53 7.94 8.35
N SER A 129 0.30 8.90 8.76
CA SER A 129 1.67 8.67 9.22
C SER A 129 1.70 7.77 10.45
N PHE A 130 0.81 8.04 11.41
CA PHE A 130 0.63 7.21 12.58
C PHE A 130 0.26 5.78 12.18
N GLY A 131 -0.72 5.62 11.28
CA GLY A 131 -1.14 4.32 10.76
C GLY A 131 0.00 3.55 10.09
N TYR A 132 0.79 4.22 9.25
CA TYR A 132 1.91 3.62 8.52
C TYR A 132 2.96 3.01 9.43
N VAL A 133 3.33 3.67 10.54
CA VAL A 133 4.28 3.13 11.51
C VAL A 133 3.85 1.74 12.00
N PHE A 134 2.57 1.59 12.37
CA PHE A 134 2.06 0.32 12.88
C PHE A 134 1.84 -0.73 11.79
N PHE A 135 1.46 -0.34 10.57
CA PHE A 135 1.42 -1.28 9.45
C PHE A 135 2.82 -1.84 9.15
N ILE A 136 3.85 -0.97 9.09
CA ILE A 136 5.23 -1.38 8.84
C ILE A 136 5.71 -2.36 9.91
N VAL A 137 5.49 -2.03 11.19
CA VAL A 137 5.87 -2.91 12.32
C VAL A 137 5.15 -4.26 12.22
N SER A 138 3.85 -4.25 11.92
CA SER A 138 3.06 -5.48 11.75
C SER A 138 3.58 -6.35 10.61
N ASP A 139 3.90 -5.75 9.46
CA ASP A 139 4.44 -6.47 8.31
C ASP A 139 5.82 -7.08 8.59
N PHE A 140 6.69 -6.39 9.32
CA PHE A 140 7.99 -6.95 9.72
C PHE A 140 7.84 -8.14 10.68
N ILE A 141 6.90 -8.08 11.64
CA ILE A 141 6.58 -9.21 12.52
C ILE A 141 6.13 -10.41 11.69
N LEU A 142 5.19 -10.21 10.77
CA LEU A 142 4.63 -11.27 9.94
C LEU A 142 5.65 -11.83 8.95
N ILE A 143 6.54 -11.01 8.37
CA ILE A 143 7.67 -11.48 7.57
C ILE A 143 8.57 -12.39 8.41
N ARG A 144 8.91 -11.99 9.64
CA ARG A 144 9.75 -12.77 10.54
C ARG A 144 9.10 -14.11 10.90
N GLU A 145 7.81 -14.13 11.18
CA GLU A 145 7.04 -15.34 11.45
C GLU A 145 7.00 -16.26 10.21
N GLY A 146 6.75 -15.71 9.02
CA GLY A 146 6.78 -16.45 7.77
C GLY A 146 8.15 -17.06 7.46
N ILE A 147 9.25 -16.36 7.74
CA ILE A 147 10.62 -16.91 7.61
C ILE A 147 10.86 -18.05 8.59
N LYS A 148 10.41 -17.93 9.85
CA LYS A 148 10.51 -19.01 10.83
C LYS A 148 9.70 -20.24 10.41
N ALA A 149 8.49 -20.04 9.90
CA ALA A 149 7.64 -21.10 9.38
C ALA A 149 8.29 -21.81 8.18
N GLN A 150 8.85 -21.04 7.23
CA GLN A 150 9.60 -21.60 6.10
C GLN A 150 10.76 -22.49 6.57
N ARG A 151 11.56 -22.03 7.55
CA ARG A 151 12.70 -22.81 8.08
C ARG A 151 12.25 -24.12 8.70
N LYS A 152 11.17 -24.12 9.48
CA LYS A 152 10.60 -25.34 10.07
C LYS A 152 10.14 -26.33 9.01
N LEU A 153 9.45 -25.86 7.97
CA LEU A 153 8.98 -26.71 6.88
C LEU A 153 10.13 -27.34 6.07
N VAL A 154 11.22 -26.59 5.85
CA VAL A 154 12.42 -27.12 5.18
C VAL A 154 13.10 -28.18 6.03
N LEU A 155 13.29 -27.92 7.34
CA LEU A 155 13.87 -28.90 8.26
C LEU A 155 13.03 -30.19 8.37
N MET A 156 11.70 -30.06 8.43
CA MET A 156 10.81 -31.23 8.43
C MET A 156 10.92 -32.05 7.16
N LYS A 157 11.06 -31.39 6.01
CA LYS A 157 11.26 -32.05 4.72
C LYS A 157 12.62 -32.77 4.65
N ASP A 158 13.68 -32.14 5.13
CA ASP A 158 15.03 -32.71 5.12
C ASP A 158 15.15 -33.88 6.10
N ASN A 159 14.48 -33.81 7.26
CA ASN A 159 14.41 -34.92 8.22
C ASN A 159 13.59 -36.11 7.69
N LYS A 160 12.45 -35.88 7.01
CA LYS A 160 11.67 -36.95 6.36
C LYS A 160 12.52 -37.67 5.30
N LYS A 161 13.26 -36.93 4.47
CA LYS A 161 14.19 -37.52 3.48
C LYS A 161 15.31 -38.37 4.07
N GLY A 162 15.73 -38.10 5.30
CA GLY A 162 16.76 -38.88 6.00
C GLY A 162 16.21 -40.11 6.75
N SER A 163 14.88 -40.27 6.82
CA SER A 163 14.19 -41.39 7.46
C SER A 163 13.45 -42.30 6.47
N GLU A 164 13.55 -42.02 5.16
CA GLU A 164 12.99 -42.81 4.05
C GLU A 164 13.58 -44.24 3.90
N ASP A 165 14.48 -44.67 4.79
CA ASP A 165 14.96 -46.06 4.84
C ASP A 165 14.03 -47.00 5.64
N GLU A 166 13.08 -46.49 6.43
CA GLU A 166 12.18 -47.33 7.24
C GLU A 166 10.74 -46.77 7.27
N GLU A 167 9.81 -47.52 6.65
CA GLU A 167 8.33 -47.49 6.75
C GLU A 167 7.52 -46.80 5.64
N GLU A 168 6.64 -47.61 5.03
CA GLU A 168 5.65 -47.29 3.99
C GLU A 168 4.53 -46.39 4.56
N GLU A 169 4.69 -45.05 4.51
CA GLU A 169 3.55 -44.13 4.65
C GLU A 169 2.76 -44.06 3.33
N GLU A 170 1.44 -44.27 3.40
CA GLU A 170 0.53 -44.07 2.28
C GLU A 170 0.61 -42.61 1.78
N ASN A 171 1.07 -42.44 0.54
CA ASN A 171 1.04 -41.21 -0.27
C ASN A 171 2.05 -40.09 0.07
N PRO A 172 3.38 -40.36 0.05
CA PRO A 172 4.43 -39.35 0.29
C PRO A 172 4.42 -38.21 -0.76
N GLU A 173 3.86 -38.44 -1.94
CA GLU A 173 3.76 -37.44 -3.01
C GLU A 173 2.81 -36.28 -2.65
N MET A 174 1.68 -36.60 -2.00
CA MET A 174 0.67 -35.62 -1.56
C MET A 174 1.24 -34.69 -0.47
N ASP A 175 2.05 -35.24 0.44
CA ASP A 175 2.72 -34.49 1.51
C ASP A 175 3.79 -33.51 0.96
N VAL A 176 4.55 -33.94 -0.05
CA VAL A 176 5.57 -33.10 -0.70
C VAL A 176 4.94 -31.96 -1.50
N GLU A 177 3.85 -32.20 -2.20
CA GLU A 177 3.13 -31.16 -2.96
C GLU A 177 2.51 -30.11 -2.03
N VAL A 178 1.88 -30.54 -0.92
CA VAL A 178 1.33 -29.65 0.12
C VAL A 178 2.43 -28.79 0.75
N VAL A 179 3.60 -29.35 1.04
CA VAL A 179 4.74 -28.57 1.57
C VAL A 179 5.25 -27.56 0.53
N LYS A 180 5.37 -27.94 -0.75
CA LYS A 180 5.75 -27.03 -1.83
C LYS A 180 4.76 -25.88 -1.96
N GLU A 181 3.47 -26.15 -1.88
CA GLU A 181 2.42 -25.14 -1.94
C GLU A 181 2.50 -24.18 -0.74
N LYS A 182 2.63 -24.69 0.48
CA LYS A 182 2.84 -23.86 1.69
C LYS A 182 4.06 -22.95 1.55
N LEU A 183 5.18 -23.48 1.03
CA LEU A 183 6.39 -22.70 0.79
C LEU A 183 6.17 -21.61 -0.27
N LYS A 184 5.44 -21.91 -1.34
CA LYS A 184 5.05 -20.92 -2.36
C LYS A 184 4.19 -19.82 -1.75
N ASN A 185 3.18 -20.17 -0.95
CA ASN A 185 2.30 -19.23 -0.29
C ASN A 185 3.06 -18.30 0.68
N ILE A 186 4.00 -18.83 1.46
CA ILE A 186 4.87 -18.02 2.33
C ILE A 186 5.75 -17.04 1.51
N ARG A 187 6.27 -17.48 0.36
CA ARG A 187 7.08 -16.61 -0.52
C ARG A 187 6.24 -15.49 -1.11
N VAL A 188 5.03 -15.80 -1.60
CA VAL A 188 4.10 -14.80 -2.14
C VAL A 188 3.69 -13.81 -1.06
N ASP A 189 3.27 -14.28 0.12
CA ASP A 189 2.91 -13.42 1.26
C ASP A 189 4.07 -12.48 1.65
N ARG A 190 5.30 -12.99 1.69
CA ARG A 190 6.49 -12.16 1.95
C ARG A 190 6.67 -11.06 0.93
N VAL A 191 6.53 -11.35 -0.37
CA VAL A 191 6.65 -10.32 -1.42
C VAL A 191 5.54 -9.29 -1.26
N MET A 192 4.30 -9.71 -0.99
CA MET A 192 3.18 -8.79 -0.75
C MET A 192 3.43 -7.85 0.43
N ARG A 193 4.03 -8.36 1.51
CA ARG A 193 4.41 -7.56 2.69
C ARG A 193 5.57 -6.62 2.42
N LEU A 194 6.58 -7.05 1.68
CA LEU A 194 7.68 -6.16 1.29
C LEU A 194 7.17 -5.00 0.40
N MET A 195 6.25 -5.29 -0.51
CA MET A 195 5.57 -4.24 -1.28
C MET A 195 4.72 -3.33 -0.38
N ALA A 196 4.08 -3.87 0.65
CA ALA A 196 3.35 -3.08 1.64
C ALA A 196 4.27 -2.12 2.40
N VAL A 197 5.40 -2.62 2.91
CA VAL A 197 6.42 -1.81 3.59
C VAL A 197 6.96 -0.72 2.66
N ALA A 198 7.33 -1.07 1.42
CA ALA A 198 7.82 -0.09 0.45
C ALA A 198 6.80 1.02 0.18
N ALA A 199 5.52 0.66 0.01
CA ALA A 199 4.44 1.63 -0.17
C ALA A 199 4.27 2.55 1.06
N ASN A 200 4.21 1.97 2.26
CA ASN A 200 3.99 2.71 3.49
C ASN A 200 5.16 3.64 3.84
N VAL A 201 6.40 3.21 3.60
CA VAL A 201 7.59 4.08 3.78
C VAL A 201 7.57 5.24 2.79
N ALA A 202 7.24 4.98 1.53
CA ALA A 202 7.15 6.01 0.53
C ALA A 202 6.01 7.01 0.83
N ASP A 203 4.85 6.51 1.26
CA ASP A 203 3.73 7.36 1.64
C ASP A 203 3.99 8.13 2.95
N LEU A 204 4.80 7.59 3.86
CA LEU A 204 5.25 8.32 5.05
C LEU A 204 6.09 9.55 4.65
N ILE A 205 6.99 9.44 3.66
CA ILE A 205 7.74 10.60 3.14
C ILE A 205 6.79 11.67 2.60
N ILE A 206 5.72 11.26 1.91
CA ILE A 206 4.72 12.19 1.37
C ILE A 206 3.94 12.87 2.51
N ALA A 207 3.51 12.09 3.51
CA ALA A 207 2.76 12.63 4.64
C ALA A 207 3.61 13.60 5.50
N LEU A 208 4.91 13.32 5.66
CA LEU A 208 5.85 14.22 6.34
C LEU A 208 5.95 15.59 5.67
N ALA A 209 5.77 15.69 4.35
CA ALA A 209 5.75 16.98 3.66
C ALA A 209 4.59 17.89 4.10
N ASP A 210 3.48 17.32 4.58
CA ASP A 210 2.32 18.05 5.11
C ASP A 210 2.38 18.27 6.64
N ILE A 211 3.15 17.45 7.38
CA ILE A 211 3.28 17.53 8.84
C ILE A 211 4.44 18.47 9.23
N GLU A 212 5.63 18.20 8.70
CA GLU A 212 6.87 18.91 8.98
C GLU A 212 7.63 19.18 7.67
N PRO A 213 7.21 20.23 6.93
CA PRO A 213 7.79 20.56 5.64
C PRO A 213 9.30 20.78 5.73
N ASN A 214 10.07 20.06 4.92
CA ASN A 214 11.53 20.15 4.89
C ASN A 214 12.06 20.02 3.46
N PRO A 215 13.30 20.48 3.16
CA PRO A 215 13.84 20.49 1.81
C PRO A 215 13.82 19.12 1.11
N PHE A 216 13.97 18.03 1.86
CA PHE A 216 13.97 16.68 1.30
C PHE A 216 12.55 16.20 0.97
N CYS A 217 11.62 16.26 1.92
CA CYS A 217 10.25 15.75 1.76
C CYS A 217 9.42 16.62 0.83
N CYS A 218 9.73 17.92 0.72
CA CYS A 218 9.03 18.83 -0.18
C CYS A 218 9.62 18.86 -1.61
N HIS A 219 10.79 18.25 -1.83
CA HIS A 219 11.41 18.24 -3.15
C HIS A 219 10.56 17.44 -4.15
N ALA A 220 10.36 18.00 -5.35
CA ALA A 220 9.46 17.42 -6.36
C ALA A 220 9.88 15.99 -6.76
N VAL A 221 11.18 15.72 -6.85
CA VAL A 221 11.71 14.38 -7.16
C VAL A 221 11.45 13.39 -6.02
N SER A 222 11.65 13.80 -4.77
CA SER A 222 11.40 12.93 -3.61
C SER A 222 9.92 12.53 -3.55
N LEU A 223 9.01 13.51 -3.66
CA LEU A 223 7.57 13.25 -3.72
C LEU A 223 7.18 12.42 -4.94
N GLY A 224 7.75 12.73 -6.10
CA GLY A 224 7.55 12.00 -7.36
C GLY A 224 7.90 10.52 -7.24
N ILE A 225 9.12 10.22 -6.83
CA ILE A 225 9.61 8.84 -6.67
C ILE A 225 8.81 8.11 -5.58
N SER A 226 8.61 8.71 -4.41
CA SER A 226 7.82 8.09 -3.34
C SER A 226 6.41 7.76 -3.80
N GLY A 227 5.76 8.68 -4.49
CA GLY A 227 4.42 8.47 -5.01
C GLY A 227 4.33 7.34 -6.04
N LEU A 228 5.34 7.20 -6.90
CA LEU A 228 5.44 6.10 -7.87
C LEU A 228 5.73 4.76 -7.21
N VAL A 229 6.65 4.70 -6.25
CA VAL A 229 6.94 3.47 -5.48
C VAL A 229 5.67 2.95 -4.81
N SER A 230 4.93 3.82 -4.13
CA SER A 230 3.66 3.42 -3.51
C SER A 230 2.58 3.06 -4.54
N ALA A 231 2.50 3.75 -5.68
CA ALA A 231 1.57 3.41 -6.74
C ALA A 231 1.84 1.99 -7.27
N TRP A 232 3.08 1.71 -7.68
CA TRP A 232 3.47 0.44 -8.30
C TRP A 232 3.44 -0.74 -7.33
N ALA A 233 3.82 -0.54 -6.07
CA ALA A 233 3.59 -1.53 -5.02
C ALA A 233 2.09 -1.83 -4.88
N GLY A 234 1.24 -0.81 -5.01
CA GLY A 234 -0.22 -0.94 -5.06
C GLY A 234 -0.72 -1.71 -6.29
N TRP A 235 -0.16 -1.47 -7.48
CA TRP A 235 -0.46 -2.24 -8.68
C TRP A 235 -0.17 -3.72 -8.46
N TYR A 236 1.05 -4.05 -8.02
CA TYR A 236 1.46 -5.42 -7.77
C TYR A 236 0.54 -6.13 -6.77
N ARG A 237 0.24 -5.47 -5.64
CA ARG A 237 -0.58 -6.07 -4.57
C ARG A 237 -2.04 -6.29 -4.94
N ASN A 238 -2.59 -5.50 -5.86
CA ASN A 238 -3.99 -5.58 -6.26
C ASN A 238 -4.18 -6.28 -7.62
N TRP A 239 -3.09 -6.68 -8.28
CA TRP A 239 -3.16 -7.34 -9.57
C TRP A 239 -3.88 -8.70 -9.45
N PRO A 240 -4.89 -8.98 -10.29
CA PRO A 240 -5.56 -10.28 -10.28
C PRO A 240 -4.56 -11.42 -10.58
N SER A 241 -4.50 -12.39 -9.67
CA SER A 241 -3.68 -13.60 -9.82
C SER A 241 -4.28 -14.52 -10.88
#